data_AF-A0A3D9DXD2-F1
#
_entry.id   AF-A0A3D9DXD2-F1
#
_cell.length_a   1.000
_cell.length_b   1.000
_cell.length_c   1.000
_cell.angle_alpha   90.00
_cell.angle_beta   90.00
_cell.angle_gamma   90.00
#
_symmetry.space_group_name_H-M   'P 1'
#
loop_
_entity.id
_entity.type
_entity.pdbx_description
1 polymer ?
#
loop_
_entity_poly.entity_id
_entity_poly.type
_entity_poly.pdbx_seq_one_letter_code
_entity_poly.pdbx_strand_id
1 'polypeptide(L)'
;MTRKLIAMFLTTAALSLSAPLMAEPQSININTATAAELTALPGIGEKKAEAIVADRDAHGAYESADDLSRVSGIGSTTVEQLRDSVEL
;
A
#
# COMPACT_ATOMS: atom_id res chain seq x y z
N MET A 1 -7.49 -68.63 -17.08
CA MET A 1 -6.68 -67.48 -17.53
C MET A 1 -6.95 -66.32 -16.57
N THR A 2 -6.17 -66.21 -15.49
CA THR A 2 -5.06 -65.26 -15.30
C THR A 2 -5.51 -63.84 -14.92
N ARG A 3 -5.19 -63.45 -13.65
CA ARG A 3 -4.74 -62.10 -13.21
C ARG A 3 -5.81 -60.98 -13.22
N LYS A 4 -5.94 -60.04 -12.28
CA LYS A 4 -5.05 -59.31 -11.35
C LYS A 4 -5.98 -58.47 -10.43
N LEU A 5 -5.81 -58.41 -9.10
CA LEU A 5 -5.02 -57.45 -8.30
C LEU A 5 -5.44 -55.97 -8.39
N ILE A 6 -5.74 -55.38 -7.21
CA ILE A 6 -5.34 -54.03 -6.71
C ILE A 6 -6.05 -52.84 -7.43
N ALA A 7 -6.66 -51.85 -6.77
CA ALA A 7 -6.03 -50.93 -5.83
C ALA A 7 -7.04 -50.15 -4.97
N MET A 8 -6.70 -50.09 -3.68
CA MET A 8 -6.99 -49.02 -2.73
C MET A 8 -6.74 -47.63 -3.36
N PHE A 9 -7.77 -46.81 -3.47
CA PHE A 9 -7.62 -45.39 -3.82
C PHE A 9 -7.72 -44.57 -2.54
N LEU A 10 -6.56 -44.32 -1.95
CA LEU A 10 -6.33 -43.40 -0.84
C LEU A 10 -6.17 -42.00 -1.46
N THR A 11 -7.21 -41.18 -1.47
CA THR A 11 -7.09 -39.78 -1.95
C THR A 11 -7.12 -38.82 -0.77
N THR A 12 -5.90 -38.57 -0.28
CA THR A 12 -5.33 -37.25 0.04
C THR A 12 -6.25 -36.21 0.69
N ALA A 13 -6.03 -35.99 1.98
CA ALA A 13 -6.42 -34.77 2.69
C ALA A 13 -5.75 -33.54 2.05
N ALA A 14 -6.54 -32.53 1.71
CA ALA A 14 -6.06 -31.23 1.27
C ALA A 14 -5.66 -30.40 2.49
N LEU A 15 -4.38 -30.02 2.58
CA LEU A 15 -3.92 -28.96 3.48
C LEU A 15 -3.35 -27.85 2.62
N SER A 16 -4.22 -26.95 2.17
CA SER A 16 -3.82 -25.72 1.50
C SER A 16 -3.22 -24.78 2.55
N LEU A 17 -1.90 -24.69 2.59
CA LEU A 17 -1.18 -23.71 3.40
C LEU A 17 -1.20 -22.37 2.66
N SER A 18 -2.24 -21.57 2.88
CA SER A 18 -2.25 -20.17 2.46
C SER A 18 -1.24 -19.40 3.32
N ALA A 19 -0.01 -19.27 2.83
CA ALA A 19 0.97 -18.38 3.43
C ALA A 19 0.44 -16.93 3.34
N PRO A 20 0.54 -16.12 4.40
CA PRO A 20 0.28 -14.70 4.26
C PRO A 20 1.33 -14.15 3.29
N LEU A 21 0.88 -13.65 2.13
CA LEU A 21 1.70 -12.77 1.32
C LEU A 21 2.06 -11.61 2.23
N MET A 22 3.32 -11.55 2.64
CA MET A 22 3.87 -10.39 3.31
C MET A 22 3.62 -9.22 2.37
N ALA A 23 2.67 -8.36 2.73
CA ALA A 23 2.38 -7.16 1.98
C ALA A 23 3.65 -6.30 2.05
N GLU A 24 4.40 -6.28 0.95
CA GLU A 24 5.43 -5.27 0.73
C GLU A 24 4.79 -3.91 1.04
N PRO A 25 5.45 -3.02 1.80
CA PRO A 25 4.91 -1.69 2.04
C PRO A 25 4.63 -1.05 0.69
N GLN A 26 3.35 -0.93 0.36
CA GLN A 26 2.94 -0.37 -0.92
C GLN A 26 3.18 1.12 -0.84
N SER A 27 4.22 1.59 -1.53
CA SER A 27 4.41 3.02 -1.73
C SER A 27 3.18 3.60 -2.43
N ILE A 28 2.76 4.77 -1.98
CA ILE A 28 1.57 5.45 -2.50
C ILE A 28 2.03 6.65 -3.31
N ASN A 29 1.62 6.71 -4.57
CA ASN A 29 1.93 7.85 -5.43
C ASN A 29 1.15 9.10 -4.97
N ILE A 30 1.88 10.09 -4.44
CA ILE A 30 1.32 11.29 -3.81
C ILE A 30 0.65 12.25 -4.79
N ASN A 31 0.97 12.15 -6.08
CA ASN A 31 0.42 13.00 -7.13
C ASN A 31 -0.86 12.44 -7.75
N THR A 32 -1.15 11.14 -7.56
CA THR A 32 -2.29 10.48 -8.21
C THR A 32 -3.25 9.80 -7.22
N ALA A 33 -2.79 9.40 -6.04
CA ALA A 33 -3.62 8.74 -5.04
C ALA A 33 -4.80 9.62 -4.60
N THR A 34 -5.93 8.99 -4.35
CA THR A 34 -7.12 9.63 -3.77
C THR A 34 -6.89 10.01 -2.31
N ALA A 35 -7.69 10.94 -1.78
CA ALA A 35 -7.61 11.28 -0.36
C ALA A 35 -7.80 10.05 0.55
N ALA A 36 -8.68 9.12 0.17
CA ALA A 36 -8.88 7.88 0.93
C ALA A 36 -7.62 7.00 0.96
N GLU A 37 -6.96 6.80 -0.17
CA GLU A 37 -5.71 6.03 -0.26
C GLU A 37 -4.58 6.70 0.54
N LEU A 38 -4.49 8.03 0.49
CA LEU A 38 -3.48 8.78 1.24
C LEU A 38 -3.61 8.63 2.76
N THR A 39 -4.77 8.26 3.29
CA THR A 39 -4.93 7.99 4.73
C THR A 39 -4.20 6.74 5.22
N ALA A 40 -3.75 5.87 4.31
CA ALA A 40 -2.92 4.73 4.65
C ALA A 40 -1.46 5.14 4.99
N LEU A 41 -1.06 6.38 4.66
CA LEU A 41 0.28 6.88 4.95
C LEU A 41 0.46 7.20 6.44
N PRO A 42 1.65 6.93 7.01
CA PRO A 42 1.92 7.23 8.42
C PRO A 42 1.80 8.74 8.70
N GLY A 43 0.99 9.10 9.70
CA GLY A 43 0.81 10.49 10.13
C GLY A 43 -0.11 11.34 9.24
N ILE A 44 -0.76 10.72 8.23
CA ILE A 44 -1.74 11.35 7.34
C ILE A 44 -3.14 10.85 7.69
N GLY A 45 -3.92 11.70 8.36
CA GLY A 45 -5.36 11.49 8.53
C GLY A 45 -6.18 12.17 7.43
N GLU A 46 -7.48 11.93 7.41
CA GLU A 46 -8.46 12.45 6.43
C GLU A 46 -8.23 13.93 6.07
N LYS A 47 -8.14 14.82 7.08
CA LYS A 47 -7.91 16.26 6.85
C LYS A 47 -6.62 16.59 6.11
N LYS A 48 -5.53 15.87 6.40
CA LYS A 48 -4.24 16.09 5.72
C LYS A 48 -4.28 15.52 4.32
N ALA A 49 -4.92 14.36 4.13
CA ALA A 49 -5.09 13.75 2.82
C ALA A 49 -5.89 14.67 1.87
N GLU A 50 -7.01 15.23 2.34
CA GLU A 50 -7.77 16.23 1.58
C GLU A 50 -6.93 17.47 1.25
N ALA A 51 -6.16 17.95 2.22
CA ALA A 51 -5.29 19.12 2.01
C ALA A 51 -4.16 18.83 1.01
N ILE A 52 -3.61 17.62 0.96
CA ILE A 52 -2.62 17.20 -0.03
C ILE A 52 -3.21 17.24 -1.45
N VAL A 53 -4.42 16.71 -1.62
CA VAL A 53 -5.11 16.72 -2.93
C VAL A 53 -5.41 18.16 -3.35
N ALA A 54 -5.96 18.98 -2.45
CA ALA A 54 -6.24 20.37 -2.73
C ALA A 54 -4.97 21.17 -3.07
N ASP A 55 -3.85 20.91 -2.39
CA ASP A 55 -2.57 21.57 -2.67
C ASP A 55 -2.04 21.21 -4.05
N ARG A 56 -1.99 19.93 -4.44
CA ARG A 56 -1.48 19.55 -5.77
C ARG A 56 -2.38 20.03 -6.91
N ASP A 57 -3.68 20.14 -6.66
CA ASP A 57 -4.63 20.69 -7.63
C ASP A 57 -4.43 22.22 -7.80
N ALA A 58 -4.07 22.93 -6.74
CA ALA A 58 -3.89 24.38 -6.74
C ALA A 58 -2.47 24.84 -7.14
N HIS A 59 -1.45 24.10 -6.74
CA HIS A 59 -0.04 24.49 -6.83
C HIS A 59 0.79 23.57 -7.75
N GLY A 60 0.19 22.49 -8.26
CA GLY A 60 0.84 21.52 -9.12
C GLY A 60 1.45 20.34 -8.37
N ALA A 61 1.97 19.38 -9.14
CA ALA A 61 2.56 18.15 -8.62
C ALA A 61 3.71 18.41 -7.63
N TYR A 62 3.91 17.48 -6.70
CA TYR A 62 5.09 17.40 -5.85
C TYR A 62 6.26 16.83 -6.68
N GLU A 63 7.42 17.48 -6.65
CA GLU A 63 8.65 17.03 -7.30
C GLU A 63 9.57 16.28 -6.34
N SER A 64 9.27 16.37 -5.04
CA SER A 64 9.98 15.72 -3.95
C SER A 64 9.04 15.48 -2.77
N ALA A 65 9.41 14.55 -1.87
CA ALA A 65 8.68 14.39 -0.61
C ALA A 65 8.74 15.67 0.25
N ASP A 66 9.79 16.47 0.12
CA ASP A 66 9.99 17.73 0.85
C ASP A 66 8.92 18.78 0.51
N ASP A 67 8.39 18.74 -0.71
CA ASP A 67 7.31 19.62 -1.15
C ASP A 67 5.99 19.39 -0.40
N LEU A 68 5.82 18.25 0.27
CA LEU A 68 4.64 18.02 1.13
C LEU A 68 4.56 18.99 2.31
N SER A 69 5.68 19.67 2.64
CA SER A 69 5.69 20.75 3.64
C SER A 69 4.88 21.99 3.23
N ARG A 70 4.43 22.11 1.96
CA ARG A 70 3.45 23.12 1.54
C ARG A 70 2.10 22.96 2.24
N VAL A 71 1.76 21.72 2.63
CA VAL A 71 0.49 21.39 3.27
C VAL A 71 0.55 21.68 4.77
N SER A 72 -0.36 22.53 5.25
CA SER A 72 -0.45 22.87 6.66
C SER A 72 -0.61 21.64 7.55
N GLY A 73 0.25 21.50 8.56
CA GLY A 73 0.25 20.36 9.48
C GLY A 73 1.09 19.16 9.00
N ILE A 74 1.78 19.26 7.87
CA ILE A 74 2.85 18.35 7.45
C ILE A 74 4.19 19.06 7.67
N GLY A 75 4.84 18.72 8.78
CA GLY A 75 6.17 19.24 9.11
C GLY A 75 7.29 18.28 8.69
N SER A 76 8.54 18.71 8.85
CA SER A 76 9.73 17.91 8.51
C SER A 76 9.70 16.51 9.11
N THR A 77 9.26 16.34 10.37
CA THR A 77 9.12 15.01 10.99
C THR A 77 8.17 14.10 10.24
N THR A 78 7.04 14.64 9.74
CA THR A 78 6.09 13.86 8.95
C THR A 78 6.67 13.55 7.57
N VAL A 79 7.30 14.52 6.92
CA VAL A 79 7.99 14.31 5.63
C VAL A 79 9.02 13.18 5.72
N GLU A 80 9.86 13.17 6.75
CA GLU A 80 10.86 12.13 6.96
C GLU A 80 10.24 10.74 7.13
N GLN A 81 9.09 10.63 7.81
CA GLN A 81 8.37 9.35 7.95
C GLN A 81 7.74 8.89 6.63
N LEU A 82 7.44 9.81 5.73
CA LEU A 82 6.76 9.51 4.47
C LEU A 82 7.73 9.10 3.36
N ARG A 83 9.02 9.43 3.43
CA ARG A 83 9.98 9.22 2.32
C ARG A 83 10.01 7.77 1.82
N ASP A 84 9.87 6.80 2.71
CA ASP A 84 9.89 5.38 2.38
C ASP A 84 8.52 4.82 1.97
N SER A 85 7.45 5.63 2.08
CA SER A 85 6.05 5.23 1.81
C SER A 85 5.41 5.99 0.65
N VAL A 86 6.09 6.99 0.08
CA VAL A 86 5.56 7.82 -1.01
C VAL A 86 6.36 7.66 -2.30
N GLU A 87 5.63 7.65 -3.40
CA GLU A 87 6.14 7.83 -4.75
C GLU A 87 5.65 9.17 -5.31
N LEU A 88 6.36 9.73 -6.29
CA LEU A 88 6.02 10.99 -6.95
C LEU A 88 5.31 10.71 -8.26
#